data_AF-S5N4B8-F1
#
_entry.id   AF-S5N4B8-F1
#
_cell.length_a   1.000
_cell.length_b   1.000
_cell.length_c   1.000
_cell.angle_alpha   90.00
_cell.angle_beta   90.00
_cell.angle_gamma   90.00
#
_symmetry.space_group_name_H-M   'P 1'
#
loop_
_entity.id
_entity.type
_entity.pdbx_description
1 polymer ?
#
loop_
_entity_poly.entity_id
_entity_poly.type
_entity_poly.pdbx_seq_one_letter_code
_entity_poly.pdbx_strand_id
1 'polypeptide(L)'
;MLDVWNIYKCTHCDYTWNISLFTRRHVSKIDRNLYHRLMTNDTATIQYFAFNNAILKRNNAELSGRPDFRIQERWLVSMATRERVSVSIVISHSFQISLLPILKKQLMLSAAEIKRLVESGQISGVTMKMLKSRKLKSATYEFQLATETLYARRRIALIRR
;
A
#
# COMPACT_ATOMS: atom_id res chain seq x y z
N MET A 1 -30.55 18.86 5.75
CA MET A 1 -29.55 18.22 4.86
C MET A 1 -28.22 18.18 5.61
N LEU A 2 -27.36 17.21 5.30
CA LEU A 2 -26.04 17.06 5.93
C LEU A 2 -24.99 16.80 4.85
N ASP A 3 -23.83 17.40 5.05
CA ASP A 3 -22.58 17.04 4.38
C ASP A 3 -21.68 16.32 5.39
N VAL A 4 -21.05 15.23 4.95
CA VAL A 4 -20.14 14.44 5.78
C VAL A 4 -18.84 14.24 5.02
N TRP A 5 -17.75 14.70 5.63
CA TRP A 5 -16.39 14.49 5.15
C TRP A 5 -15.60 13.66 6.14
N ASN A 6 -14.72 12.82 5.61
CA ASN A 6 -13.70 12.14 6.39
C ASN A 6 -12.34 12.68 5.96
N ILE A 7 -11.69 13.41 6.88
CA ILE A 7 -10.43 14.10 6.64
C ILE A 7 -9.34 13.44 7.47
N TYR A 8 -8.36 12.85 6.80
CA TYR A 8 -7.16 12.33 7.45
C TYR A 8 -5.96 13.21 7.14
N LYS A 9 -5.11 13.39 8.14
CA LYS A 9 -3.76 13.93 7.97
C LYS A 9 -2.76 12.94 8.53
N CYS A 10 -1.82 12.51 7.71
CA CYS A 10 -0.71 11.68 8.14
C CYS A 10 0.21 12.51 9.03
N THR A 11 0.45 12.01 10.24
CA THR A 11 1.34 12.63 11.23
C THR A 11 2.82 12.54 10.87
N HIS A 12 3.18 11.79 9.83
CA HIS A 12 4.56 11.52 9.45
C HIS A 12 5.02 12.17 8.12
N CYS A 13 4.10 12.46 7.20
CA CYS A 13 4.48 12.94 5.86
C CYS A 13 3.52 14.01 5.30
N ASP A 14 2.69 14.62 6.16
CA ASP A 14 1.69 15.63 5.82
C ASP A 14 0.68 15.23 4.73
N TYR A 15 0.70 13.97 4.29
CA TYR A 15 -0.23 13.41 3.33
C TYR A 15 -1.65 13.49 3.88
N THR A 16 -2.59 14.02 3.10
CA THR A 16 -3.98 14.18 3.50
C THR A 16 -4.93 13.37 2.64
N TRP A 17 -6.00 12.86 3.25
CA TRP A 17 -7.13 12.27 2.54
C TRP A 17 -8.37 13.08 2.86
N ASN A 18 -9.01 13.64 1.83
CA ASN A 18 -10.33 14.24 1.97
C ASN A 18 -11.35 13.41 1.20
N ILE A 19 -12.27 12.78 1.93
CA ILE A 19 -13.26 11.86 1.37
C ILE A 19 -14.65 12.43 1.66
N SER A 20 -15.35 12.88 0.62
CA SER A 20 -16.75 13.33 0.72
C SER A 20 -17.69 12.12 0.76
N LEU A 21 -18.15 11.73 1.95
CA LEU A 21 -19.02 10.56 2.12
C LEU A 21 -20.46 10.82 1.70
N PHE A 22 -20.97 11.99 2.06
CA PHE A 22 -22.32 12.43 1.73
C PHE A 22 -22.28 13.91 1.37
N THR A 23 -22.85 14.26 0.22
CA THR A 23 -23.03 15.64 -0.21
C THR A 23 -24.52 15.94 -0.25
N ARG A 24 -24.97 16.94 0.51
CA ARG A 24 -26.35 17.42 0.60
C ARG A 24 -27.34 16.27 0.75
N ARG A 25 -27.06 15.34 1.69
CA ARG A 25 -27.90 14.17 1.92
C ARG A 25 -28.96 14.48 2.96
N HIS A 26 -30.21 14.08 2.73
CA HIS A 26 -31.22 14.18 3.76
C HIS A 26 -30.95 13.16 4.87
N VAL A 27 -31.06 13.56 6.14
CA VAL A 27 -30.68 12.71 7.28
C VAL A 27 -31.52 11.43 7.32
N SER A 28 -32.81 11.49 6.97
CA SER A 28 -33.68 10.31 6.88
C SER A 28 -33.28 9.29 5.81
N LYS A 29 -32.36 9.65 4.90
CA LYS A 29 -31.80 8.76 3.87
C LYS A 29 -30.46 8.16 4.26
N ILE A 30 -30.01 8.37 5.50
CA ILE A 30 -28.84 7.75 6.11
C ILE A 30 -29.36 6.79 7.19
N ASP A 31 -28.87 5.56 7.17
CA ASP A 31 -29.18 4.58 8.22
C ASP A 31 -28.88 5.17 9.61
N ARG A 32 -29.77 4.93 10.58
CA ARG A 32 -29.69 5.57 11.91
C ARG A 32 -28.43 5.14 12.68
N ASN A 33 -28.03 3.89 12.56
CA ASN A 33 -26.82 3.37 13.20
C ASN A 33 -25.57 3.94 12.53
N LEU A 34 -25.55 4.00 11.20
CA LEU A 34 -24.48 4.66 10.46
C LEU A 34 -24.37 6.15 10.83
N TYR A 35 -25.49 6.87 10.91
CA TYR A 35 -25.51 8.27 11.30
C TYR A 35 -24.89 8.48 12.70
N HIS A 36 -25.29 7.67 13.69
CA HIS A 36 -24.70 7.72 15.02
C HIS A 36 -23.19 7.49 14.99
N ARG A 37 -22.72 6.44 14.30
CA ARG A 37 -21.29 6.12 14.17
C ARG A 37 -20.49 7.23 13.48
N LEU A 38 -21.07 7.90 12.49
CA LEU A 38 -20.45 9.07 11.86
C LEU A 38 -20.32 10.23 12.84
N MET A 39 -21.34 10.45 13.68
CA MET A 39 -21.33 11.56 14.65
C MET A 39 -20.39 11.35 15.82
N THR A 40 -20.15 10.09 16.20
CA THR A 40 -19.17 9.75 17.25
C THR A 40 -17.76 9.55 16.71
N ASN A 41 -17.50 9.79 15.41
CA ASN A 41 -16.24 9.47 14.76
C ASN A 41 -15.77 8.03 15.06
N ASP A 42 -16.69 7.07 14.96
CA ASP A 42 -16.39 5.66 15.20
C ASP A 42 -15.23 5.17 14.33
N THR A 43 -14.18 4.66 14.98
CA THR A 43 -12.92 4.32 14.31
C THR A 43 -13.09 3.25 13.24
N ALA A 44 -13.89 2.21 13.50
CA ALA A 44 -14.11 1.13 12.55
C ALA A 44 -14.85 1.63 11.29
N THR A 45 -15.89 2.45 11.48
CA THR A 45 -16.64 3.08 10.38
C THR A 45 -15.73 3.99 9.54
N ILE A 46 -14.94 4.83 10.21
CA ILE A 46 -13.96 5.74 9.61
C ILE A 46 -12.97 4.94 8.75
N GLN A 47 -12.31 3.91 9.30
CA GLN A 47 -11.37 3.05 8.57
C GLN A 47 -12.02 2.32 7.38
N TYR A 48 -13.25 1.84 7.55
CA TYR A 48 -13.99 1.18 6.46
C TYR A 48 -14.14 2.10 5.25
N PHE A 49 -14.54 3.36 5.46
CA PHE A 49 -14.67 4.32 4.37
C PHE A 49 -13.33 4.71 3.74
N ALA A 50 -12.26 4.79 4.54
CA ALA A 50 -10.96 5.21 4.07
C ALA A 50 -10.22 4.16 3.25
N PHE A 51 -10.43 2.88 3.53
CA PHE A 51 -9.71 1.79 2.86
C PHE A 51 -10.55 1.03 1.83
N ASN A 52 -11.85 1.33 1.70
CA ASN A 52 -12.70 0.68 0.70
C ASN A 52 -12.62 1.38 -0.66
N ASN A 53 -11.85 0.80 -1.59
CA ASN A 53 -11.69 1.32 -2.95
C ASN A 53 -12.99 1.57 -3.71
N ALA A 54 -14.00 0.71 -3.53
CA ALA A 54 -15.27 0.85 -4.23
C ALA A 54 -16.03 2.09 -3.73
N ILE A 55 -15.98 2.35 -2.41
CA ILE A 55 -16.59 3.53 -1.81
C ILE A 55 -15.81 4.78 -2.18
N LEU A 56 -14.48 4.77 -2.08
CA LEU A 56 -13.64 5.90 -2.51
C LEU A 56 -13.93 6.31 -3.96
N LYS A 57 -14.07 5.32 -4.85
CA LYS A 57 -14.41 5.56 -6.27
C LYS A 57 -15.82 6.13 -6.42
N ARG A 58 -16.82 5.59 -5.70
CA ARG A 58 -18.21 6.07 -5.73
C ARG A 58 -18.32 7.52 -5.24
N ASN A 59 -17.49 7.89 -4.28
CA ASN A 59 -17.53 9.19 -3.60
C ASN A 59 -16.58 10.22 -4.22
N ASN A 60 -15.99 9.94 -5.40
CA ASN A 60 -15.02 10.79 -6.08
C ASN A 60 -13.91 11.29 -5.13
N ALA A 61 -13.42 10.41 -4.25
CA ALA A 61 -12.41 10.78 -3.27
C ALA A 61 -11.14 11.26 -3.97
N GLU A 62 -10.77 12.52 -3.73
CA GLU A 62 -9.50 13.08 -4.16
C GLU A 62 -8.39 12.58 -3.22
N LEU A 63 -7.76 11.50 -3.66
CA LEU A 63 -6.57 10.97 -3.03
C LEU A 63 -5.38 11.81 -3.52
N SER A 64 -5.05 12.88 -2.80
CA SER A 64 -3.99 13.83 -3.18
C SER A 64 -2.68 13.50 -2.48
N GLY A 65 -1.55 13.60 -3.20
CA GLY A 65 -0.20 13.40 -2.68
C GLY A 65 0.40 12.01 -2.88
N ARG A 66 1.56 11.75 -2.28
CA ARG A 66 2.18 10.41 -2.19
C ARG A 66 2.43 10.08 -0.72
N PRO A 67 1.73 9.11 -0.12
CA PRO A 67 1.97 8.75 1.26
C PRO A 67 3.36 8.12 1.40
N ASP A 68 4.08 8.50 2.44
CA ASP A 68 5.19 7.67 2.91
C ASP A 68 4.64 6.38 3.54
N PHE A 69 5.46 5.34 3.56
CA PHE A 69 5.08 4.03 4.06
C PHE A 69 6.28 3.35 4.72
N ARG A 70 6.04 2.53 5.73
CA ARG A 70 7.08 1.71 6.35
C ARG A 70 6.97 0.28 5.83
N ILE A 71 8.11 -0.35 5.59
CA ILE A 71 8.17 -1.76 5.22
C ILE A 71 8.56 -2.53 6.47
N GLN A 72 7.72 -3.48 6.88
CA GLN A 72 8.05 -4.46 7.91
C GLN A 72 8.45 -5.75 7.22
N GLU A 73 9.71 -6.11 7.34
CA GLU A 73 10.23 -7.33 6.76
C GLU A 73 10.06 -8.52 7.72
N ARG A 74 9.68 -9.68 7.18
CA ARG A 74 9.60 -10.93 7.91
C ARG A 74 10.27 -12.03 7.09
N TRP A 75 11.21 -12.73 7.71
CA TRP A 75 11.94 -13.83 7.08
C TRP A 75 11.40 -15.17 7.57
N LEU A 76 11.06 -16.04 6.63
CA LEU A 76 10.82 -17.43 6.91
C LEU A 76 12.14 -18.17 6.62
N VAL A 77 12.74 -18.75 7.66
CA VAL A 77 14.00 -19.47 7.53
C VAL A 77 13.75 -20.75 6.73
N SER A 78 14.42 -20.88 5.60
CA SER A 78 14.52 -22.12 4.83
C SER A 78 15.94 -22.65 4.97
N MET A 79 16.08 -23.92 5.36
CA MET A 79 17.38 -24.60 5.44
C MET A 79 18.01 -24.87 4.06
N ALA A 80 17.24 -24.72 2.97
CA ALA A 80 17.75 -24.91 1.61
C ALA A 80 18.33 -23.61 1.04
N THR A 81 19.57 -23.67 0.55
CA THR A 81 20.18 -22.64 -0.30
C THR A 81 19.48 -22.64 -1.65
N ARG A 82 18.56 -21.69 -1.86
CA ARG A 82 17.88 -21.51 -3.14
C ARG A 82 18.55 -20.37 -3.91
N GLU A 83 18.70 -20.53 -5.21
CA GLU A 83 19.14 -19.47 -6.12
C GLU A 83 18.13 -18.32 -6.19
N ARG A 84 16.88 -18.58 -5.81
CA ARG A 84 15.79 -17.61 -5.79
C ARG A 84 15.05 -17.61 -4.47
N VAL A 85 14.66 -16.42 -4.03
CA VAL A 85 13.82 -16.19 -2.86
C VAL A 85 12.41 -15.81 -3.33
N SER A 86 11.41 -16.47 -2.75
CA SER A 86 10.01 -16.07 -2.89
C SER A 86 9.72 -14.88 -1.99
N VAL A 87 9.15 -13.83 -2.58
CA VAL A 87 8.79 -12.60 -1.88
C VAL A 87 7.28 -12.42 -1.96
N SER A 88 6.66 -12.17 -0.81
CA SER A 88 5.25 -11.80 -0.71
C SER A 88 5.15 -10.40 -0.10
N ILE A 89 4.53 -9.47 -0.83
CA ILE A 89 4.17 -8.15 -0.34
C ILE A 89 2.71 -8.20 0.06
N VAL A 90 2.45 -8.02 1.36
CA VAL A 90 1.10 -7.92 1.93
C VAL A 90 0.84 -6.48 2.31
N ILE A 91 -0.28 -5.93 1.85
CA ILE A 91 -0.70 -4.56 2.15
C ILE A 91 -1.79 -4.61 3.23
N SER A 92 -1.48 -4.12 4.42
CA SER A 92 -2.43 -4.14 5.56
C SER A 92 -3.65 -3.25 5.35
N HIS A 93 -3.50 -2.15 4.61
CA HIS A 93 -4.57 -1.19 4.33
C HIS A 93 -4.45 -0.66 2.90
N SER A 94 -5.57 -0.47 2.21
CA SER A 94 -5.52 0.07 0.85
C SER A 94 -5.22 1.57 0.87
N PHE A 95 -4.10 1.98 0.31
CA PHE A 95 -3.77 3.40 0.07
C PHE A 95 -3.07 3.58 -1.28
N GLN A 96 -2.85 4.83 -1.72
CA GLN A 96 -2.20 5.11 -3.01
C GLN A 96 -0.70 4.82 -3.00
N ILE A 97 -0.35 3.55 -3.14
CA ILE A 97 1.03 3.08 -3.28
C ILE A 97 1.19 2.25 -4.54
N SER A 98 2.29 2.43 -5.25
CA SER A 98 2.68 1.60 -6.40
C SER A 98 3.79 0.62 -6.04
N LEU A 99 3.97 -0.42 -6.86
CA LEU A 99 4.96 -1.47 -6.60
C LEU A 99 6.40 -0.92 -6.64
N LEU A 100 6.69 -0.01 -7.57
CA LEU A 100 8.03 0.47 -7.83
C LEU A 100 8.66 1.20 -6.60
N PRO A 101 8.00 2.15 -5.92
CA PRO A 101 8.49 2.72 -4.67
C PRO A 101 8.81 1.69 -3.59
N ILE A 102 7.99 0.63 -3.45
CA ILE A 102 8.24 -0.45 -2.47
C ILE A 102 9.54 -1.16 -2.81
N LEU A 103 9.70 -1.58 -4.07
CA LEU A 103 10.92 -2.25 -4.53
C LEU A 103 12.15 -1.35 -4.40
N LYS A 104 12.05 -0.06 -4.73
CA LYS A 104 13.12 0.92 -4.53
C LYS A 104 13.55 1.01 -3.08
N LYS A 105 12.58 1.14 -2.17
CA LYS A 105 12.83 1.29 -0.73
C LYS A 105 13.42 0.01 -0.13
N GLN A 106 12.91 -1.16 -0.52
CA GLN A 106 13.35 -2.45 0.03
C GLN A 106 14.68 -2.95 -0.54
N LEU A 107 14.90 -2.76 -1.84
CA LEU A 107 16.11 -3.25 -2.52
C LEU A 107 17.22 -2.19 -2.56
N MET A 108 16.92 -0.94 -2.19
CA MET A 108 17.84 0.20 -2.28
C MET A 108 18.38 0.40 -3.71
N LEU A 109 17.50 0.23 -4.70
CA LEU A 109 17.82 0.33 -6.13
C LEU A 109 17.10 1.51 -6.77
N SER A 110 17.70 2.04 -7.84
CA SER A 110 17.05 3.01 -8.72
C SER A 110 15.91 2.36 -9.50
N ALA A 111 15.03 3.21 -10.05
CA ALA A 111 13.95 2.72 -10.91
C ALA A 111 14.46 2.05 -12.19
N ALA A 112 15.61 2.50 -12.72
CA ALA A 112 16.23 1.91 -13.91
C ALA A 112 16.80 0.52 -13.60
N GLU A 113 17.51 0.37 -12.48
CA GLU A 113 18.04 -0.92 -12.04
C GLU A 113 16.92 -1.95 -11.83
N ILE A 114 15.82 -1.57 -11.17
CA ILE A 114 14.67 -2.47 -10.97
C ILE A 114 14.07 -2.93 -12.31
N LYS A 115 13.90 -2.00 -13.26
CA LYS A 115 13.37 -2.36 -14.59
C LYS A 115 14.30 -3.33 -15.31
N ARG A 116 15.61 -3.06 -15.30
CA ARG A 116 16.62 -3.96 -15.88
C ARG A 116 16.57 -5.35 -15.26
N LEU A 117 16.38 -5.46 -13.94
CA LEU A 117 16.27 -6.75 -13.26
C LEU A 117 14.99 -7.51 -13.59
N VAL A 118 13.88 -6.79 -13.85
CA VAL A 118 12.65 -7.40 -14.37
C VAL A 118 12.86 -7.90 -15.80
N GLU A 119 13.50 -7.10 -16.65
CA GLU A 119 13.79 -7.46 -18.04
C GLU A 119 14.78 -8.63 -18.16
N SER A 120 15.77 -8.72 -17.26
CA SER A 120 16.74 -9.82 -17.24
C SER A 120 16.25 -11.08 -16.51
N GLY A 121 15.01 -11.10 -15.99
CA GLY A 121 14.43 -12.24 -15.27
C GLY A 121 14.96 -12.45 -13.84
N GLN A 122 15.84 -11.57 -13.37
CA GLN A 122 16.34 -11.54 -11.99
C GLN A 122 15.21 -11.26 -10.99
N ILE A 123 14.20 -10.50 -11.40
CA ILE A 123 12.90 -10.37 -10.75
C ILE A 123 11.85 -11.04 -11.65
N SER A 124 11.29 -12.18 -11.22
CA SER A 124 10.22 -12.87 -11.96
C SER A 124 8.88 -12.76 -11.25
N GLY A 125 7.77 -12.74 -11.99
CA GLY A 125 6.42 -12.52 -11.45
C GLY A 125 6.02 -11.03 -11.31
N VAL A 126 6.95 -10.10 -11.57
CA VAL A 126 6.66 -8.67 -11.72
C VAL A 126 6.73 -8.28 -13.19
N THR A 127 5.74 -7.55 -13.68
CA THR A 127 5.74 -7.05 -15.07
C THR A 127 5.99 -5.54 -15.14
N MET A 128 6.44 -5.05 -16.30
CA MET A 128 6.59 -3.61 -16.54
C MET A 128 5.26 -2.85 -16.38
N LYS A 129 4.13 -3.48 -16.70
CA LYS A 129 2.80 -2.93 -16.47
C LYS A 129 2.51 -2.73 -14.98
N MET A 130 2.92 -3.68 -14.13
CA MET A 130 2.78 -3.56 -12.67
C MET A 130 3.64 -2.42 -12.11
N LEU A 131 4.89 -2.28 -12.60
CA LEU A 131 5.78 -1.19 -12.18
C LEU A 131 5.26 0.20 -12.60
N LYS A 132 4.59 0.31 -13.75
CA LYS A 132 3.99 1.55 -14.26
C LYS A 132 2.64 1.89 -13.61
N SER A 133 2.01 0.94 -12.91
CA SER A 133 0.71 1.17 -12.26
C SER A 133 0.85 2.25 -11.19
N ARG A 134 -0.07 3.21 -11.17
CA ARG A 134 -0.11 4.27 -10.14
C ARG A 134 -0.48 3.74 -8.76
N LYS A 135 -1.18 2.60 -8.70
CA LYS A 135 -1.57 1.96 -7.44
C LYS A 135 -1.56 0.44 -7.52
N LEU A 136 -1.33 -0.19 -6.37
CA LEU A 136 -1.60 -1.60 -6.14
C LEU A 136 -3.12 -1.82 -6.09
N LYS A 137 -3.56 -2.96 -6.63
CA LYS A 137 -4.96 -3.37 -6.78
C LYS A 137 -5.30 -4.61 -5.96
N SER A 138 -4.29 -5.44 -5.68
CA SER A 138 -4.43 -6.65 -4.89
C SER A 138 -3.90 -6.43 -3.47
N ALA A 139 -4.40 -7.17 -2.50
CA ALA A 139 -3.87 -7.12 -1.13
C ALA A 139 -2.50 -7.82 -1.02
N THR A 140 -2.26 -8.80 -1.89
CA THR A 140 -1.04 -9.61 -1.91
C THR A 140 -0.41 -9.58 -3.29
N TYR A 141 0.92 -9.45 -3.32
CA TYR A 141 1.75 -9.57 -4.52
C TYR A 141 2.87 -10.54 -4.28
N GLU A 142 2.97 -11.54 -5.16
CA GLU A 142 4.00 -12.57 -5.06
C GLU A 142 4.92 -12.49 -6.26
N PHE A 143 6.22 -12.60 -5.99
CA PHE A 143 7.25 -12.62 -7.02
C PHE A 143 8.47 -13.37 -6.51
N GLN A 144 9.40 -13.68 -7.40
CA GLN A 144 10.68 -14.25 -7.02
C GLN A 144 11.81 -13.31 -7.39
N LEU A 145 12.86 -13.37 -6.58
CA LEU A 145 14.05 -12.56 -6.70
C LEU A 145 15.27 -13.47 -6.64
N ALA A 146 16.24 -13.26 -7.51
CA ALA A 146 17.52 -13.94 -7.38
C ALA A 146 18.20 -13.58 -6.06
N THR A 147 18.75 -14.60 -5.39
CA THR A 147 19.38 -14.47 -4.07
C THR A 147 20.57 -13.51 -4.11
N GLU A 148 21.34 -13.51 -5.20
CA GLU A 148 22.41 -12.54 -5.45
C GLU A 148 21.91 -11.10 -5.46
N THR A 149 20.80 -10.82 -6.15
CA THR A 149 20.22 -9.48 -6.24
C THR A 149 19.71 -9.00 -4.88
N LEU A 150 19.16 -9.92 -4.09
CA LEU A 150 18.68 -9.63 -2.73
C LEU A 150 19.81 -9.28 -1.77
N TYR A 151 20.90 -10.05 -1.78
CA TYR A 151 22.00 -9.88 -0.82
C TYR A 151 23.06 -8.88 -1.26
N ALA A 152 23.25 -8.64 -2.57
CA ALA A 152 24.31 -7.78 -3.10
C ALA A 152 24.36 -6.37 -2.47
N ARG A 153 23.23 -5.87 -1.97
CA ARG A 153 23.15 -4.53 -1.35
C ARG A 153 22.53 -4.50 0.04
N ARG A 154 22.31 -5.66 0.65
CA ARG A 154 21.91 -5.74 2.06
C ARG A 154 23.16 -5.78 2.92
N ARG A 155 23.31 -4.81 3.82
CA ARG A 155 24.23 -4.96 4.95
C ARG A 155 23.69 -6.07 5.83
N ILE A 156 24.24 -7.27 5.69
CA ILE A 156 24.04 -8.33 6.69
C ILE A 156 24.77 -7.85 7.94
N ALA A 157 24.03 -7.25 8.87
CA ALA A 157 24.53 -7.06 10.21
C ALA A 157 24.58 -8.46 10.84
N LEU A 158 25.77 -9.07 10.87
CA LEU A 158 26.02 -10.23 11.71
C LEU A 158 25.87 -9.77 13.15
N ILE A 159 24.67 -9.90 13.70
CA ILE A 159 24.46 -9.78 15.14
C ILE A 159 25.09 -11.03 15.74
N ARG A 160 26.38 -10.93 16.11
CA ARG A 160 27.00 -11.88 17.03
C ARG A 160 26.27 -11.73 18.37
N ARG A 161 25.56 -12.77 18.77
CA ARG A 161 25.10 -12.93 20.15
C ARG A 161 26.30 -13.12 21.07
#